data_AF-A0A438PRT9-F1
#
_entry.id   AF-A0A438PRT9-F1
#
_cell.length_a   1.000
_cell.length_b   1.000
_cell.length_c   1.000
_cell.angle_alpha   90.00
_cell.angle_beta   90.00
_cell.angle_gamma   90.00
#
_symmetry.space_group_name_H-M   'P 1'
#
loop_
_entity.id
_entity.type
_entity.pdbx_description
1 polymer ?
#
loop_
_entity_poly.entity_id
_entity_poly.type
_entity_poly.pdbx_seq_one_letter_code
_entity_poly.pdbx_strand_id
1 'polypeptide(L)'
;MIEVSEILSKVRARLNDSCTDNRMFSDSVLIDSLNQAILNLTLEFRLNRQLTRQVLDAENPFLKIYNLLGIESAKFNTKELKERTNIMKDNGVLELLILGDKLSVTPFEDGELEVVYFSYNDVNNILESVSMPRVCLEALVYSVLINVLEIPTSEVNYNLMANYKQLLKLAKNNLANYLNAMYSKNIHFSKVVRV
;
A
#
# COMPACT_ATOMS: atom_id res chain seq x y z
N MET A 1 5.77 9.75 9.19
CA MET A 1 5.76 8.31 8.83
C MET A 1 5.42 7.53 10.10
N ILE A 2 5.06 6.25 9.99
CA ILE A 2 4.74 5.43 11.18
C ILE A 2 5.93 4.50 11.44
N GLU A 3 6.55 4.57 12.61
CA GLU A 3 7.68 3.70 12.94
C GLU A 3 7.22 2.25 13.10
N VAL A 4 7.98 1.30 12.55
CA VAL A 4 7.69 -0.14 12.70
C VAL A 4 7.73 -0.54 14.17
N SER A 5 8.73 -0.05 14.91
CA SER A 5 8.85 -0.24 16.37
C SER A 5 7.57 0.14 17.13
N GLU A 6 6.90 1.23 16.75
CA GLU A 6 5.66 1.65 17.39
C GLU A 6 4.53 0.65 17.13
N ILE A 7 4.36 0.23 15.87
CA ILE A 7 3.33 -0.75 15.50
C ILE A 7 3.55 -2.04 16.30
N LEU A 8 4.78 -2.54 16.31
CA LEU A 8 5.10 -3.80 16.98
C LEU A 8 4.91 -3.68 18.50
N SER A 9 5.29 -2.55 19.11
CA SER A 9 5.05 -2.32 20.55
C SER A 9 3.56 -2.37 20.91
N LYS A 10 2.69 -1.79 20.07
CA LYS A 10 1.23 -1.79 20.25
C LYS A 10 0.60 -3.16 20.03
N VAL A 11 1.16 -3.96 19.13
CA VAL A 11 0.76 -5.36 18.91
C VAL A 11 1.15 -6.20 20.12
N ARG A 12 2.42 -6.14 20.54
CA ARG A 12 2.95 -6.88 21.70
C ARG A 12 2.17 -6.60 22.97
N ALA A 13 1.88 -5.32 23.24
CA ALA A 13 1.09 -4.92 24.41
C ALA A 13 -0.32 -5.55 24.42
N ARG A 14 -0.95 -5.71 23.25
CA ARG A 14 -2.28 -6.32 23.12
C ARG A 14 -2.28 -7.85 23.18
N LEU A 15 -1.15 -8.48 22.87
CA LEU A 15 -0.95 -9.92 23.02
C LEU A 15 -0.45 -10.32 24.42
N ASN A 16 -0.17 -9.35 25.30
CA ASN A 16 0.60 -9.56 26.53
C ASN A 16 1.98 -10.20 26.26
N ASP A 17 2.56 -9.94 25.08
CA ASP A 17 3.82 -10.51 24.59
C ASP A 17 4.99 -9.53 24.77
N SER A 18 5.13 -9.01 25.99
CA SER A 18 6.10 -7.96 26.35
C SER A 18 7.40 -8.49 26.96
N CYS A 19 7.45 -9.75 27.40
CA CYS A 19 8.65 -10.35 27.98
C CYS A 19 9.68 -10.65 26.89
N THR A 20 10.86 -10.04 26.95
CA THR A 20 11.92 -10.22 25.95
C THR A 20 12.47 -11.63 25.90
N ASP A 21 12.47 -12.34 27.02
CA ASP A 21 13.14 -13.63 27.17
C ASP A 21 12.25 -14.81 26.74
N ASN A 22 10.94 -14.58 26.59
CA ASN A 22 9.98 -15.61 26.21
C ASN A 22 8.84 -15.02 25.35
N ARG A 23 9.20 -14.50 24.17
CA ARG A 23 8.23 -13.95 23.23
C ARG A 23 7.46 -15.06 22.54
N MET A 24 6.13 -14.94 22.51
CA MET A 24 5.26 -15.85 21.76
C MET A 24 5.49 -15.73 20.25
N PHE A 25 5.73 -14.50 19.76
CA PHE A 25 6.02 -14.25 18.34
C PHE A 25 7.36 -13.54 18.17
N SER A 26 8.19 -14.04 17.26
CA SER A 26 9.44 -13.39 16.88
C SER A 26 9.16 -12.07 16.13
N ASP A 27 10.14 -11.15 16.14
CA ASP A 27 10.01 -9.90 15.37
C ASP A 27 9.86 -10.15 13.87
N SER A 28 10.49 -11.21 13.33
CA SER A 28 10.33 -11.59 11.92
C SER A 28 8.87 -11.92 11.56
N VAL A 29 8.18 -12.72 12.39
CA VAL A 29 6.77 -13.08 12.17
C VAL A 29 5.86 -11.85 12.23
N LEU A 30 6.16 -10.91 13.15
CA LEU A 30 5.42 -9.66 13.24
C LEU A 30 5.66 -8.74 12.04
N ILE A 31 6.90 -8.69 11.52
CA ILE A 31 7.25 -7.92 10.32
C ILE A 31 6.57 -8.51 9.08
N ASP A 32 6.58 -9.84 8.90
CA ASP A 32 5.90 -10.48 7.78
C ASP A 32 4.39 -10.21 7.81
N SER A 33 3.79 -10.30 9.00
CA SER A 33 2.37 -9.97 9.22
C SER A 33 2.07 -8.51 8.94
N LEU A 34 3.00 -7.60 9.26
CA LEU A 34 2.90 -6.18 8.96
C LEU A 34 2.99 -5.90 7.47
N ASN A 35 3.93 -6.52 6.76
CA ASN A 35 4.06 -6.44 5.31
C ASN A 35 2.77 -6.86 4.60
N GLN A 36 2.15 -7.97 5.02
CA GLN A 36 0.83 -8.37 4.52
C GLN A 36 -0.26 -7.33 4.81
N ALA A 37 -0.27 -6.72 6.00
CA ALA A 37 -1.21 -5.67 6.35
C ALA A 37 -1.03 -4.40 5.50
N ILE A 38 0.23 -3.99 5.26
CA ILE A 38 0.60 -2.85 4.42
C ILE A 38 0.11 -3.09 2.99
N LEU A 39 0.40 -4.26 2.42
CA LEU A 39 -0.04 -4.63 1.07
C LEU A 39 -1.56 -4.54 0.93
N ASN A 40 -2.30 -5.16 1.85
CA ASN A 40 -3.76 -5.20 1.83
C ASN A 40 -4.38 -3.79 1.92
N LEU A 41 -3.91 -2.95 2.86
CA LEU A 41 -4.39 -1.58 2.98
C LEU A 41 -4.02 -0.73 1.77
N THR A 42 -2.83 -0.93 1.20
CA THR A 42 -2.38 -0.22 0.00
C THR A 42 -3.28 -0.53 -1.18
N LEU A 43 -3.62 -1.81 -1.39
CA LEU A 43 -4.51 -2.23 -2.46
C LEU A 43 -5.95 -1.71 -2.27
N GLU A 44 -6.49 -1.85 -1.05
CA GLU A 44 -7.88 -1.47 -0.74
C GLU A 44 -8.11 0.04 -0.87
N PHE A 45 -7.19 0.85 -0.36
CA PHE A 45 -7.33 2.31 -0.31
C PHE A 45 -6.50 3.05 -1.37
N ARG A 46 -5.80 2.32 -2.25
CA ARG A 46 -4.90 2.88 -3.26
C ARG A 46 -3.90 3.86 -2.63
N LEU A 47 -3.25 3.43 -1.55
CA LEU A 47 -2.24 4.23 -0.85
C LEU A 47 -0.90 4.18 -1.59
N ASN A 48 0.09 4.96 -1.11
CA ASN A 48 1.44 5.01 -1.67
C ASN A 48 1.46 5.36 -3.17
N ARG A 49 0.66 6.36 -3.55
CA ARG A 49 0.68 6.94 -4.89
C ARG A 49 2.03 7.62 -5.13
N GLN A 50 2.68 7.24 -6.21
CA GLN A 50 3.96 7.78 -6.65
C GLN A 50 3.84 8.31 -8.07
N LEU A 51 4.75 9.22 -8.40
CA LEU A 51 4.92 9.78 -9.74
C LEU A 51 6.38 9.57 -10.11
N THR A 52 6.62 9.00 -11.28
CA THR A 52 7.98 8.91 -11.83
C THR A 52 7.99 9.31 -13.29
N ARG A 53 9.16 9.77 -13.75
CA ARG A 53 9.42 10.22 -15.11
C ARG A 53 10.75 9.65 -15.56
N GLN A 54 10.79 9.12 -16.77
CA GLN A 54 12.03 8.65 -17.38
C GLN A 54 11.97 8.88 -18.89
N VAL A 55 13.09 9.34 -19.45
CA VAL A 55 13.29 9.35 -20.90
C VAL A 55 13.62 7.92 -21.34
N LEU A 56 12.79 7.38 -22.22
CA LEU A 56 12.99 6.12 -22.89
C LEU A 56 13.76 6.37 -24.19
N ASP A 57 14.75 5.55 -24.44
CA ASP A 57 15.53 5.52 -25.67
C ASP A 57 15.83 4.06 -26.06
N ALA A 58 16.43 3.84 -27.23
CA ALA A 58 16.75 2.50 -27.71
C ALA A 58 17.68 1.69 -26.76
N GLU A 59 18.49 2.36 -25.93
CA GLU A 59 19.37 1.69 -24.96
C GLU A 59 18.63 1.36 -23.65
N ASN A 60 17.72 2.24 -23.24
CA ASN A 60 16.92 2.16 -22.03
C ASN A 60 15.41 2.24 -22.36
N PRO A 61 14.87 1.24 -23.09
CA PRO A 61 13.50 1.32 -23.60
C PRO A 61 12.43 1.10 -22.51
N PHE A 62 12.83 0.79 -21.27
CA PHE A 62 11.93 0.47 -20.18
C PHE A 62 12.18 1.31 -18.94
N LEU A 63 11.08 1.82 -18.38
CA LEU A 63 10.98 2.30 -17.02
C LEU A 63 10.72 1.12 -16.07
N LYS A 64 11.58 0.92 -15.08
CA LYS A 64 11.42 -0.18 -14.10
C LYS A 64 10.75 0.33 -12.82
N ILE A 65 9.66 -0.32 -12.44
CA ILE A 65 8.92 -0.06 -11.20
C ILE A 65 8.75 -1.38 -10.45
N TYR A 66 9.57 -1.56 -9.42
CA TYR A 66 9.47 -2.73 -8.54
C TYR A 66 8.16 -2.72 -7.75
N ASN A 67 7.62 -3.92 -7.51
CA ASN A 67 6.41 -4.12 -6.71
C ASN A 67 5.23 -3.24 -7.15
N LEU A 68 5.06 -3.08 -8.47
CA LEU A 68 3.96 -2.33 -9.06
C LEU A 68 2.61 -3.00 -8.72
N LEU A 69 1.76 -2.28 -7.99
CA LEU A 69 0.42 -2.74 -7.62
C LEU A 69 -0.67 -2.24 -8.59
N GLY A 70 -0.42 -1.14 -9.28
CA GLY A 70 -1.35 -0.60 -10.25
C GLY A 70 -0.92 0.76 -10.79
N ILE A 71 -1.46 1.11 -11.95
CA ILE A 71 -1.17 2.37 -12.63
C ILE A 71 -2.44 3.21 -12.62
N GLU A 72 -2.36 4.42 -12.10
CA GLU A 72 -3.46 5.39 -12.10
C GLU A 72 -3.53 6.09 -13.47
N SER A 73 -2.42 6.69 -13.91
CA SER A 73 -2.33 7.36 -15.21
C SER A 73 -0.92 7.25 -15.78
N ALA A 74 -0.82 7.38 -17.11
CA ALA A 74 0.46 7.46 -17.80
C ALA A 74 0.37 8.51 -18.91
N LYS A 75 1.47 9.23 -19.13
CA LYS A 75 1.62 10.17 -20.23
C LYS A 75 2.93 9.93 -20.95
N PHE A 76 2.91 10.06 -22.26
CA PHE A 76 4.11 10.06 -23.08
C PHE A 76 4.24 11.41 -23.78
N ASN A 77 5.39 12.07 -23.62
CA ASN A 77 5.64 13.42 -24.15
C ASN A 77 4.46 14.38 -23.86
N THR A 78 4.01 14.43 -22.60
CA THR A 78 2.86 15.20 -22.08
C THR A 78 1.46 14.74 -22.50
N LYS A 79 1.33 13.80 -23.45
CA LYS A 79 0.05 13.28 -23.93
C LYS A 79 -0.38 12.05 -23.12
N GLU A 80 -1.62 12.04 -22.66
CA GLU A 80 -2.18 10.91 -21.90
C GLU A 80 -2.29 9.63 -22.76
N LEU A 81 -1.79 8.52 -22.22
CA LEU A 81 -1.94 7.18 -22.78
C LEU A 81 -3.23 6.57 -22.24
N LYS A 82 -4.24 6.47 -23.10
CA LYS A 82 -5.58 5.96 -22.73
C LYS A 82 -5.64 4.44 -22.66
N GLU A 83 -4.93 3.79 -23.56
CA GLU A 83 -4.93 2.34 -23.71
C GLU A 83 -3.69 1.72 -23.06
N ARG A 84 -3.85 0.48 -22.60
CA ARG A 84 -2.80 -0.31 -21.94
C ARG A 84 -2.78 -1.70 -22.54
N THR A 85 -1.60 -2.24 -22.75
CA THR A 85 -1.41 -3.58 -23.32
C THR A 85 -0.19 -4.26 -22.72
N ASN A 86 -0.17 -5.58 -22.79
CA ASN A 86 0.99 -6.42 -22.48
C ASN A 86 1.62 -7.04 -23.75
N ILE A 87 1.16 -6.63 -24.93
CA ILE A 87 1.63 -7.14 -26.23
C ILE A 87 2.32 -5.99 -26.97
N MET A 88 3.56 -6.23 -27.39
CA MET A 88 4.28 -5.32 -28.28
C MET A 88 3.64 -5.30 -29.67
N LYS A 89 3.52 -4.09 -30.23
CA LYS A 89 2.96 -3.78 -31.54
C LYS A 89 3.99 -3.00 -32.34
N ASP A 90 4.10 -3.31 -33.62
CA ASP A 90 5.01 -2.59 -34.54
C ASP A 90 4.36 -1.32 -35.11
N ASN A 91 3.03 -1.23 -35.08
CA ASN A 91 2.26 -0.09 -35.59
C ASN A 91 0.95 0.12 -34.81
N GLY A 92 0.31 1.26 -35.06
CA GLY A 92 -1.00 1.59 -34.49
C GLY A 92 -0.97 2.80 -33.56
N VAL A 93 -1.98 2.87 -32.70
CA VAL A 93 -2.09 3.92 -31.68
C VAL A 93 -1.06 3.67 -30.58
N LEU A 94 -0.48 4.74 -30.05
CA LEU A 94 0.46 4.66 -28.93
C LEU A 94 -0.28 4.26 -27.63
N GLU A 95 0.19 3.19 -27.01
CA GLU A 95 -0.36 2.61 -25.79
C GLU A 95 0.73 2.42 -24.75
N LEU A 96 0.34 2.34 -23.47
CA LEU A 96 1.25 1.95 -22.42
C LEU A 96 1.50 0.43 -22.49
N LEU A 97 2.74 0.03 -22.67
CA LEU A 97 3.17 -1.36 -22.62
C LEU A 97 3.55 -1.74 -21.17
N ILE A 98 2.95 -2.82 -20.66
CA ILE A 98 3.15 -3.31 -19.30
C ILE A 98 3.67 -4.75 -19.36
N LEU A 99 4.93 -4.95 -18.94
CA LEU A 99 5.60 -6.24 -18.89
C LEU A 99 6.07 -6.54 -17.45
N GLY A 100 5.12 -6.80 -16.55
CA GLY A 100 5.39 -6.98 -15.13
C GLY A 100 5.86 -5.69 -14.48
N ASP A 101 7.13 -5.64 -14.06
CA ASP A 101 7.79 -4.48 -13.46
C ASP A 101 8.38 -3.50 -14.47
N LYS A 102 8.33 -3.83 -15.77
CA LYS A 102 8.85 -2.98 -16.86
C LYS A 102 7.70 -2.31 -17.60
N LEU A 103 7.79 -0.99 -17.70
CA LEU A 103 6.85 -0.15 -18.44
C LEU A 103 7.55 0.48 -19.64
N SER A 104 6.83 0.58 -20.75
CA SER A 104 7.29 1.28 -21.96
C SER A 104 6.07 1.79 -22.74
N VAL A 105 6.29 2.24 -23.96
CA VAL A 105 5.24 2.54 -24.93
C VAL A 105 5.29 1.57 -26.09
N THR A 106 4.14 1.31 -26.70
CA THR A 106 4.05 0.51 -27.92
C THR A 106 3.09 1.15 -28.94
N PRO A 107 3.45 1.23 -30.23
CA PRO A 107 4.79 1.00 -30.80
C PRO A 107 5.87 1.84 -30.12
N PHE A 108 7.11 1.34 -30.10
CA PHE A 108 8.18 2.00 -29.35
C PHE A 108 8.56 3.31 -30.03
N GLU A 109 8.65 4.37 -29.22
CA GLU A 109 9.11 5.69 -29.61
C GLU A 109 10.01 6.23 -28.49
N ASP A 110 11.06 6.96 -28.87
CA ASP A 110 11.93 7.65 -27.92
C ASP A 110 11.19 8.86 -27.33
N GLY A 111 11.29 9.08 -26.02
CA GLY A 111 10.62 10.20 -25.35
C GLY A 111 10.42 10.01 -23.86
N GLU A 112 9.78 10.99 -23.22
CA GLU A 112 9.54 10.97 -21.78
C GLU A 112 8.25 10.22 -21.44
N LEU A 113 8.38 9.15 -20.66
CA LEU A 113 7.25 8.44 -20.04
C LEU A 113 7.07 8.92 -18.59
N GLU A 114 5.92 9.52 -18.31
CA GLU A 114 5.45 9.89 -16.97
C GLU A 114 4.40 8.87 -16.51
N VAL A 115 4.57 8.30 -15.31
CA VAL A 115 3.62 7.32 -14.76
C VAL A 115 3.24 7.70 -13.33
N VAL A 116 1.94 7.77 -13.06
CA VAL A 116 1.36 7.81 -11.72
C VAL A 116 0.91 6.40 -11.35
N TYR A 117 1.44 5.84 -10.28
CA TYR A 117 1.24 4.45 -9.92
C TYR A 117 1.17 4.25 -8.40
N PHE A 118 0.79 3.04 -8.01
CA PHE A 118 0.83 2.55 -6.63
C PHE A 118 1.84 1.43 -6.58
N SER A 119 2.76 1.49 -5.62
CA SER A 119 3.74 0.44 -5.38
C SER A 119 3.71 -0.02 -3.94
N TYR A 120 4.25 -1.21 -3.73
CA TYR A 120 4.39 -1.81 -2.42
C TYR A 120 5.86 -1.81 -1.99
N ASN A 121 6.10 -1.24 -0.80
CA ASN A 121 7.43 -1.22 -0.20
C ASN A 121 7.37 -2.04 1.08
N ASP A 122 8.03 -3.18 1.07
CA ASP A 122 8.25 -4.00 2.26
C ASP A 122 9.08 -3.25 3.30
N VAL A 123 8.82 -3.53 4.57
CA VAL A 123 9.73 -3.22 5.68
C VAL A 123 10.48 -4.48 6.07
N ASN A 124 11.79 -4.38 6.30
CA ASN A 124 12.63 -5.54 6.58
C ASN A 124 13.07 -5.63 8.05
N ASN A 125 13.03 -4.51 8.78
CA ASN A 125 13.45 -4.47 10.17
C ASN A 125 12.69 -3.41 11.01
N ILE A 126 12.87 -3.50 12.33
CA ILE A 126 12.14 -2.69 13.32
C ILE A 126 12.54 -1.20 13.33
N LEU A 127 13.70 -0.85 12.76
CA LEU A 127 14.20 0.52 12.70
C LEU A 127 13.67 1.29 11.49
N GLU A 128 12.92 0.62 10.61
CA GLU A 128 12.29 1.24 9.44
C GLU A 128 10.96 1.92 9.80
N SER A 129 10.45 2.68 8.83
CA SER A 129 9.16 3.38 8.95
C SER A 129 8.26 3.04 7.76
N VAL A 130 6.97 2.91 8.02
CA VAL A 130 5.94 2.67 7.00
C VAL A 130 5.53 4.01 6.35
N SER A 131 5.56 4.05 5.02
CA SER A 131 5.12 5.19 4.21
C SER A 131 3.60 5.25 4.07
N MET A 132 2.91 5.46 5.19
CA MET A 132 1.46 5.60 5.28
C MET A 132 1.06 6.75 6.19
N PRO A 133 -0.12 7.38 5.98
CA PRO A 133 -0.60 8.44 6.85
C PRO A 133 -0.89 7.89 8.25
N ARG A 134 -0.70 8.73 9.27
CA ARG A 134 -0.82 8.34 10.68
C ARG A 134 -2.15 7.68 11.05
N VAL A 135 -3.24 8.06 10.37
CA VAL A 135 -4.57 7.47 10.55
C VAL A 135 -4.61 5.95 10.28
N CYS A 136 -3.66 5.41 9.51
CA CYS A 136 -3.54 3.97 9.26
C CYS A 136 -3.02 3.17 10.46
N LEU A 137 -2.46 3.81 11.49
CA LEU A 137 -1.77 3.11 12.59
C LEU A 137 -2.64 2.02 13.23
N GLU A 138 -3.86 2.35 13.63
CA GLU A 138 -4.75 1.38 14.28
C GLU A 138 -5.16 0.26 13.31
N ALA A 139 -5.38 0.58 12.02
CA ALA A 139 -5.68 -0.43 11.01
C ALA A 139 -4.52 -1.40 10.78
N LEU A 140 -3.27 -0.91 10.82
CA LEU A 140 -2.07 -1.75 10.74
C LEU A 140 -1.97 -2.66 11.98
N VAL A 141 -2.11 -2.10 13.18
CA VAL A 141 -2.05 -2.86 14.43
C VAL A 141 -3.11 -3.96 14.48
N TYR A 142 -4.37 -3.65 14.16
CA TYR A 142 -5.45 -4.64 14.18
C TYR A 142 -5.28 -5.71 13.09
N SER A 143 -4.80 -5.34 11.91
CA SER A 143 -4.50 -6.31 10.84
C SER A 143 -3.40 -7.29 11.28
N VAL A 144 -2.31 -6.80 11.87
CA VAL A 144 -1.24 -7.66 12.38
C VAL A 144 -1.77 -8.60 13.47
N LEU A 145 -2.55 -8.10 14.43
CA LEU A 145 -3.14 -8.93 15.49
C LEU A 145 -4.03 -10.05 14.93
N ILE A 146 -4.85 -9.75 13.92
CA ILE A 146 -5.68 -10.77 13.27
C ILE A 146 -4.80 -11.83 12.61
N ASN A 147 -3.79 -11.42 11.85
CA ASN A 147 -2.89 -12.34 11.14
C ASN A 147 -2.14 -13.25 12.11
N VAL A 148 -1.59 -12.71 13.20
CA VAL A 148 -0.79 -13.52 14.15
C VAL A 148 -1.66 -14.43 15.01
N LEU A 149 -2.90 -14.04 15.33
CA LEU A 149 -3.84 -14.88 16.09
C LEU A 149 -4.42 -16.02 15.26
N GLU A 150 -4.33 -15.94 13.92
CA GLU A 150 -4.70 -17.04 13.02
C GLU A 150 -3.68 -18.18 13.06
N ILE A 151 -2.41 -17.91 13.41
CA ILE A 151 -1.34 -18.90 13.46
C ILE A 151 -1.58 -19.95 14.58
N PRO A 152 -1.79 -19.58 15.86
CA PRO A 152 -2.15 -20.51 16.91
C PRO A 152 -3.65 -20.82 16.88
N THR A 153 -4.01 -22.07 16.61
CA THR A 153 -5.42 -22.53 16.65
C THR A 153 -5.90 -22.75 18.08
N SER A 154 -6.58 -21.76 18.66
CA SER A 154 -7.30 -21.90 19.93
C SER A 154 -8.65 -21.18 19.90
N GLU A 155 -9.66 -21.71 20.61
CA GLU A 155 -11.00 -21.10 20.64
C GLU A 155 -11.00 -19.67 21.22
N VAL A 156 -10.11 -19.40 22.19
CA VAL A 156 -9.92 -18.07 22.76
C VAL A 156 -9.45 -17.07 21.69
N ASN A 157 -8.62 -17.51 20.74
CA ASN A 157 -8.13 -16.68 19.65
C ASN A 157 -9.25 -16.30 18.67
N TYR A 158 -10.20 -17.19 18.39
CA TYR A 158 -11.32 -16.86 17.49
C TYR A 158 -12.17 -15.69 18.01
N ASN A 159 -12.43 -15.65 19.32
CA ASN A 159 -13.17 -14.54 19.94
C ASN A 159 -12.38 -13.23 19.90
N LEU A 160 -11.07 -13.27 20.20
CA LEU A 160 -10.19 -12.10 20.09
C LEU A 160 -10.10 -11.59 18.65
N MET A 161 -9.95 -12.49 17.68
CA MET A 161 -9.94 -12.15 16.25
C MET A 161 -11.25 -11.50 15.82
N ALA A 162 -12.40 -12.00 16.27
CA ALA A 162 -13.69 -11.39 15.96
C ALA A 162 -13.77 -9.93 16.46
N ASN A 163 -13.29 -9.68 17.70
CA ASN A 163 -13.20 -8.33 18.25
C ASN A 163 -12.26 -7.43 17.44
N TYR A 164 -11.06 -7.91 17.11
CA TYR A 164 -10.11 -7.15 16.30
C TYR A 164 -10.60 -6.90 14.87
N LYS A 165 -11.37 -7.81 14.26
CA LYS A 165 -12.03 -7.57 12.97
C LYS A 165 -13.04 -6.41 13.04
N GLN A 166 -13.78 -6.28 14.14
CA GLN A 166 -14.67 -5.12 14.35
C GLN A 166 -13.88 -3.82 14.52
N LEU A 167 -12.82 -3.83 15.32
CA LEU A 167 -11.95 -2.66 15.50
C LEU A 167 -11.25 -2.25 14.19
N LEU A 168 -10.79 -3.23 13.41
CA LEU A 168 -10.22 -3.00 12.08
C LEU A 168 -11.25 -2.33 11.16
N LYS A 169 -12.51 -2.78 11.16
CA LYS A 169 -13.58 -2.16 10.39
C LYS A 169 -13.77 -0.68 10.76
N LEU A 170 -13.76 -0.35 12.05
CA LEU A 170 -13.86 1.03 12.51
C LEU A 170 -12.64 1.86 12.09
N ALA A 171 -11.42 1.33 12.22
CA ALA A 171 -10.21 2.00 11.78
C ALA A 171 -10.21 2.26 10.27
N LYS A 172 -10.65 1.29 9.47
CA LYS A 172 -10.83 1.42 8.01
C LYS A 172 -11.87 2.46 7.64
N ASN A 173 -13.00 2.53 8.35
CA ASN A 173 -14.00 3.58 8.15
C ASN A 173 -13.42 4.97 8.44
N ASN A 174 -12.61 5.11 9.49
CA ASN A 174 -11.94 6.38 9.80
C ASN A 174 -10.94 6.78 8.71
N LEU A 175 -10.17 5.81 8.19
CA LEU A 175 -9.28 6.03 7.04
C LEU A 175 -10.08 6.45 5.80
N ALA A 176 -11.18 5.78 5.48
CA ALA A 176 -12.05 6.14 4.37
C ALA A 176 -12.57 7.58 4.50
N ASN A 177 -13.05 7.96 5.70
CA ASN A 177 -13.51 9.32 5.98
C ASN A 177 -12.39 10.35 5.82
N TYR A 178 -11.19 10.05 6.31
CA TYR A 178 -10.02 10.90 6.13
C TYR A 178 -9.69 11.13 4.65
N LEU A 179 -9.66 10.05 3.85
CA LEU A 179 -9.38 10.13 2.42
C LEU A 179 -10.49 10.89 1.67
N ASN A 180 -11.76 10.65 2.02
CA ASN A 180 -12.89 11.40 1.46
C ASN A 180 -12.80 12.89 1.77
N ALA A 181 -12.40 13.27 3.00
CA ALA A 181 -12.19 14.66 3.36
C ALA A 181 -11.04 15.31 2.56
N MET A 182 -9.99 14.55 2.24
CA MET A 182 -8.85 15.04 1.47
C MET A 182 -9.13 15.17 -0.04
N TYR A 183 -9.90 14.23 -0.62
CA TYR A 183 -10.00 14.09 -2.08
C TYR A 183 -11.39 14.37 -2.67
N SER A 184 -12.41 14.66 -1.85
CA SER A 184 -13.72 15.03 -2.39
C SER A 184 -13.67 16.40 -3.08
N LYS A 185 -14.13 16.45 -4.34
CA LYS A 185 -14.26 17.70 -5.12
C LYS A 185 -15.29 18.69 -4.55
N ASN A 186 -16.02 18.31 -3.48
CA ASN A 186 -17.08 19.08 -2.84
C ASN A 186 -16.79 19.30 -1.34
N ILE A 187 -15.68 19.95 -0.99
CA ILE A 187 -15.55 20.52 0.36
C ILE A 187 -16.37 21.82 0.40
N HIS A 188 -17.69 21.69 0.55
CA HIS A 188 -18.61 22.78 0.88
C HIS A 188 -19.27 22.62 2.25
N PHE A 189 -18.83 21.67 3.08
CA PHE A 189 -19.33 21.56 4.45
C PHE A 189 -18.27 21.00 5.41
N SER A 190 -17.51 21.91 6.04
CA SER A 190 -17.19 21.71 7.46
C SER A 190 -18.44 22.10 8.26
N LYS A 191 -19.44 21.21 8.29
CA LYS A 191 -20.41 21.20 9.39
C LYS A 191 -19.70 20.50 10.54
N VAL A 192 -18.92 21.29 11.28
CA VAL A 192 -18.56 20.97 12.66
C VAL A 192 -19.85 20.60 13.37
N VAL A 193 -19.96 19.35 13.82
CA VAL A 193 -20.91 18.99 14.87
C VAL A 193 -20.43 19.75 16.11
N ARG A 194 -21.11 20.85 16.45
CA ARG A 194 -20.97 21.43 17.78
C ARG A 194 -21.54 20.41 18.76
N VAL A 195 -20.72 20.02 19.74
CA VAL A 195 -21.13 19.25 20.93
C VAL A 195 -22.24 20.00 21.65
#